data_AF-W1WFL8-F1
#
_entry.id   AF-W1WFL8-F1
#
_cell.length_a   1.000
_cell.length_b   1.000
_cell.length_c   1.000
_cell.angle_alpha   90.00
_cell.angle_beta   90.00
_cell.angle_gamma   90.00
#
_symmetry.space_group_name_H-M   'P 1'
#
loop_
_entity.id
_entity.type
_entity.pdbx_description
1 polymer ?
#
loop_
_entity_poly.entity_id
_entity_poly.type
_entity_poly.pdbx_seq_one_letter_code
_entity_poly.pdbx_strand_id
1 'polypeptide(L)'
;KGTKFGGLDLLSRINWLRIIAMFRLINPTKEIRIAGGREVNLRSLQPLALKAANSIFVGDYLITGGQPNEEDYRMIEDLGFEIDS
;
A
#
# COMPACT_ATOMS: atom_id res chain seq x y z
N LYS A 1 8.99 -18.22 -6.46
CA LYS A 1 8.44 -19.43 -7.13
C LYS A 1 8.64 -20.61 -6.19
N GLY A 2 7.59 -21.35 -5.83
CA GLY A 2 7.69 -22.45 -4.86
C GLY A 2 6.54 -22.54 -3.84
N THR A 3 5.69 -21.51 -3.74
CA THR A 3 4.48 -21.55 -2.91
C THR A 3 3.29 -22.05 -3.73
N LYS A 4 2.29 -22.65 -3.07
CA LYS A 4 1.04 -23.12 -3.70
C LYS A 4 0.28 -22.02 -4.47
N PHE A 5 0.53 -20.76 -4.13
CA PHE A 5 -0.13 -19.59 -4.70
C PHE A 5 0.71 -18.83 -5.73
N GLY A 6 1.94 -19.27 -6.02
CA GLY A 6 2.87 -18.53 -6.88
C GLY A 6 2.49 -18.46 -8.36
N GLY A 7 1.47 -19.20 -8.79
CA GLY A 7 0.92 -19.16 -10.16
C GLY A 7 -0.44 -18.51 -10.26
N LEU A 8 -0.95 -17.90 -9.19
CA LEU A 8 -2.22 -17.17 -9.24
C LEU A 8 -2.02 -15.78 -9.85
N ASP A 9 -3.05 -15.33 -10.56
CA ASP A 9 -3.12 -13.96 -11.04
C ASP A 9 -3.32 -12.98 -9.88
N LEU A 10 -2.67 -11.82 -9.99
CA LEU A 10 -2.89 -10.73 -9.07
C LEU A 10 -4.29 -10.13 -9.26
N LEU A 11 -4.89 -9.67 -8.16
CA LEU A 11 -6.12 -8.90 -8.23
C LEU A 11 -5.93 -7.63 -9.07
N SER A 12 -7.01 -7.17 -9.71
CA SER A 12 -6.99 -5.88 -10.39
C SER A 12 -6.71 -4.75 -9.40
N ARG A 13 -6.07 -3.68 -9.88
CA ARG A 13 -5.75 -2.49 -9.07
C ARG A 13 -6.98 -1.86 -8.41
N ILE A 14 -8.12 -1.89 -9.12
CA ILE A 14 -9.40 -1.38 -8.60
C ILE A 14 -9.93 -2.26 -7.47
N ASN A 15 -9.77 -3.58 -7.56
CA ASN A 15 -10.19 -4.47 -6.47
C ASN A 15 -9.38 -4.21 -5.20
N TRP A 16 -8.08 -3.94 -5.32
CA TRP A 16 -7.27 -3.52 -4.18
C TRP A 16 -7.79 -2.24 -3.52
N LEU A 17 -8.11 -1.21 -4.30
CA LEU A 17 -8.69 0.03 -3.76
C LEU A 17 -10.04 -0.20 -3.07
N ARG A 18 -10.91 -1.04 -3.65
CA ARG A 18 -12.20 -1.40 -3.05
C ARG A 18 -12.00 -2.10 -1.71
N ILE A 19 -11.05 -3.04 -1.63
CA ILE A 19 -10.72 -3.74 -0.39
C ILE A 19 -10.28 -2.72 0.67
N ILE A 20 -9.33 -1.84 0.35
CA ILE A 20 -8.81 -0.84 1.31
C ILE A 20 -9.93 0.10 1.78
N ALA A 21 -10.77 0.59 0.85
CA ALA A 21 -11.92 1.43 1.18
C ALA A 21 -12.91 0.71 2.10
N MET A 22 -13.22 -0.57 1.82
CA MET A 22 -14.09 -1.37 2.69
C MET A 22 -13.50 -1.55 4.09
N PHE A 23 -12.18 -1.82 4.20
CA PHE A 23 -11.52 -1.91 5.50
C PHE A 23 -11.63 -0.61 6.31
N ARG A 24 -11.50 0.56 5.66
CA ARG A 24 -11.70 1.87 6.31
C ARG A 24 -13.14 2.05 6.79
N LEU A 25 -14.12 1.70 5.97
CA LEU A 25 -15.53 1.82 6.35
C LEU A 25 -15.89 0.95 7.57
N ILE A 26 -15.38 -0.28 7.60
CA ILE A 26 -15.66 -1.22 8.70
C ILE A 26 -14.87 -0.85 9.96
N ASN A 27 -13.66 -0.29 9.81
CA ASN A 27 -12.76 0.04 10.91
C ASN A 27 -12.40 1.53 10.92
N PRO A 28 -13.37 2.43 11.18
CA PRO A 28 -13.18 3.87 10.97
C PRO A 28 -12.01 4.45 11.79
N THR A 29 -11.79 3.94 13.01
CA THR A 29 -10.80 4.47 13.96
C THR A 29 -9.48 3.71 13.97
N LYS A 30 -9.33 2.65 13.19
CA LYS A 30 -8.14 1.79 13.24
C LYS A 30 -7.10 2.22 12.22
N GLU A 31 -5.84 1.95 12.56
CA GLU A 31 -4.76 2.04 11.59
C GLU A 31 -4.97 0.99 10.49
N ILE A 32 -4.87 1.43 9.25
CA ILE A 32 -4.84 0.55 8.08
C ILE A 32 -3.49 0.73 7.41
N ARG A 33 -2.67 -0.32 7.53
CA ARG A 33 -1.32 -0.37 6.99
C ARG A 33 -1.28 -1.15 5.69
N ILE A 34 -0.81 -0.51 4.61
CA ILE A 34 -0.51 -1.19 3.36
C ILE A 34 0.95 -1.65 3.40
N ALA A 35 1.15 -2.96 3.36
CA ALA A 35 2.47 -3.57 3.45
C ALA A 35 3.07 -3.92 2.08
N GLY A 36 4.06 -4.81 2.08
CA GLY A 36 4.79 -5.21 0.87
C GLY A 36 3.88 -5.67 -0.26
N GLY A 37 4.28 -5.36 -1.49
CA GLY A 37 3.50 -5.63 -2.70
C GLY A 37 2.65 -4.44 -3.16
N ARG A 38 2.63 -3.30 -2.45
CA ARG A 38 1.88 -2.10 -2.87
C ARG A 38 2.42 -1.50 -4.16
N GLU A 39 3.73 -1.53 -4.33
CA GLU A 39 4.45 -1.07 -5.52
C GLU A 39 4.07 -1.89 -6.76
N VAL A 40 3.78 -3.19 -6.60
CA VAL A 40 3.34 -4.06 -7.69
C VAL A 40 1.83 -4.01 -7.92
N ASN A 41 1.04 -4.06 -6.83
CA ASN A 41 -0.41 -4.22 -6.85
C ASN A 41 -1.17 -2.92 -7.06
N LEU A 42 -0.67 -1.80 -6.53
CA LEU A 42 -1.31 -0.48 -6.64
C LEU A 42 -0.60 0.41 -7.66
N ARG A 43 0.74 0.30 -7.78
CA ARG A 43 1.56 1.10 -8.73
C ARG A 43 1.28 2.61 -8.59
N SER A 44 0.79 3.25 -9.64
CA SER A 44 0.41 4.67 -9.63
C SER A 44 -0.86 4.98 -8.82
N LEU A 45 -1.58 3.98 -8.30
CA LEU A 45 -2.77 4.17 -7.46
C LEU A 45 -2.46 4.16 -5.95
N GLN A 46 -1.19 3.99 -5.57
CA GLN A 46 -0.77 4.11 -4.16
C GLN A 46 -1.22 5.42 -3.50
N PRO A 47 -1.13 6.60 -4.16
CA PRO A 47 -1.58 7.85 -3.55
C PRO A 47 -3.08 7.88 -3.27
N LEU A 48 -3.88 7.26 -4.14
CA LEU A 48 -5.32 7.13 -3.93
C LEU A 48 -5.65 6.15 -2.80
N ALA A 49 -4.89 5.06 -2.69
CA ALA A 49 -5.05 4.10 -1.59
C ALA A 49 -4.79 4.75 -0.22
N LEU A 50 -3.82 5.67 -0.13
CA LEU A 50 -3.50 6.46 1.06
C LEU A 50 -4.59 7.47 1.46
N LYS A 51 -5.65 7.67 0.66
CA LYS A 51 -6.84 8.41 1.12
C LYS A 51 -7.73 7.58 2.06
N ALA A 52 -7.59 6.25 2.03
CA ALA A 52 -8.34 5.34 2.91
C ALA A 52 -7.43 4.59 3.91
N ALA A 53 -6.20 4.23 3.51
CA ALA A 53 -5.16 3.78 4.41
C ALA A 53 -4.44 4.97 5.07
N ASN A 54 -3.81 4.75 6.22
CA ASN A 54 -3.10 5.81 6.95
C ASN A 54 -1.73 5.34 7.46
N SER A 55 -1.20 4.26 6.90
CA SER A 55 0.12 3.75 7.21
C SER A 55 0.66 2.94 6.04
N ILE A 56 1.95 3.07 5.77
CA ILE A 56 2.71 2.22 4.85
C ILE A 56 4.02 1.86 5.52
N PHE A 57 4.59 0.71 5.15
CA PHE A 57 6.02 0.57 5.38
C PHE A 57 6.78 1.40 4.32
N VAL A 58 8.01 1.81 4.63
CA VAL A 58 8.95 2.51 3.74
C VAL A 58 10.21 1.66 3.54
N GLY A 59 10.67 1.52 2.29
CA GLY A 59 11.89 0.81 1.94
C GLY A 59 11.82 -0.70 1.82
N ASP A 60 12.93 -1.37 2.10
CA ASP A 60 13.03 -2.82 1.99
C ASP A 60 12.21 -3.51 3.07
N TYR A 61 11.19 -4.25 2.65
CA TYR A 61 10.36 -5.06 3.54
C TYR A 61 10.88 -6.47 3.60
N LEU A 62 11.33 -6.88 4.80
CA LEU A 62 11.67 -8.25 5.15
C LEU A 62 12.79 -8.84 4.27
N ILE A 63 12.45 -9.40 3.10
CA ILE A 63 13.34 -10.16 2.20
C ILE A 63 13.15 -9.79 0.72
N THR A 64 12.27 -8.82 0.42
CA THR A 64 11.90 -8.41 -0.94
C THR A 64 12.09 -6.92 -1.11
N GLY A 65 12.76 -6.53 -2.20
CA GLY A 65 12.99 -5.12 -2.51
C GLY A 65 11.68 -4.35 -2.65
N GLY A 66 11.56 -3.27 -1.90
CA GLY A 66 10.43 -2.35 -1.96
C GLY A 66 10.61 -1.25 -3.00
N GLN A 67 9.70 -0.27 -2.97
CA GLN A 67 9.91 1.01 -3.64
C GLN A 67 11.03 1.80 -2.92
N PRO A 68 11.86 2.60 -3.62
CA PRO A 68 12.84 3.46 -2.97
C PRO A 68 12.20 4.40 -1.94
N ASN A 69 12.88 4.59 -0.80
CA ASN A 69 12.40 5.42 0.30
C ASN A 69 12.06 6.84 -0.16
N GLU A 70 12.91 7.42 -1.02
CA GLU A 70 12.71 8.79 -1.50
C GLU A 70 11.39 8.96 -2.27
N GLU A 71 10.96 7.93 -3.01
CA GLU A 71 9.69 7.97 -3.74
C GLU A 71 8.49 7.91 -2.79
N ASP A 72 8.61 7.16 -1.69
CA ASP A 72 7.57 7.10 -0.66
C ASP A 72 7.42 8.45 0.04
N TYR A 73 8.54 9.05 0.44
CA TYR A 73 8.53 10.36 1.09
C TYR A 73 7.96 11.45 0.16
N ARG A 74 8.38 11.47 -1.10
CA ARG A 74 7.81 12.40 -2.11
C ARG A 74 6.32 12.20 -2.29
N MET A 75 5.85 10.94 -2.37
CA MET A 75 4.43 10.64 -2.49
C MET A 75 3.63 11.17 -1.29
N ILE A 76 4.14 11.01 -0.06
CA ILE A 76 3.49 11.51 1.16
C ILE A 76 3.44 13.04 1.15
N GLU A 77 4.56 13.69 0.79
CA GLU A 77 4.67 15.15 0.68
C GLU A 77 3.71 15.71 -0.38
N ASP A 78 3.68 15.13 -1.58
CA ASP A 78 2.79 15.52 -2.70
C ASP A 78 1.30 15.38 -2.34
N LEU A 79 0.97 14.45 -1.44
CA LEU A 79 -0.39 14.26 -0.93
C LEU A 79 -0.80 15.27 0.14
N GLY A 80 0.15 16.07 0.65
CA GLY A 80 -0.03 16.99 1.76
C GLY A 80 -0.22 16.28 3.10
N PHE A 81 0.36 15.09 3.26
CA PHE A 81 0.31 14.34 4.52
C PHE A 81 1.55 14.58 5.36
N GLU A 82 1.38 14.46 6.68
CA GLU A 82 2.45 14.54 7.66
C GLU A 82 2.82 13.14 8.15
N ILE A 83 4.11 12.94 8.42
CA ILE A 83 4.61 11.69 8.98
C ILE A 83 4.51 11.82 10.50
N ASP A 84 3.66 10.99 11.11
CA ASP A 84 3.59 10.86 12.56
C ASP A 84 4.82 10.09 13.07
N SER A 85 5.45 10.59 14.14
CA SER A 85 6.73 10.13 14.68
C SER A 85 6.58 9.33 15.95
#